data_AF-A0A875S2B0-F1
#
_entry.id   AF-A0A875S2B0-F1
#
_cell.length_a   1.000
_cell.length_b   1.000
_cell.length_c   1.000
_cell.angle_alpha   90.00
_cell.angle_beta   90.00
_cell.angle_gamma   90.00
#
_symmetry.space_group_name_H-M   'P 1'
#
loop_
_entity.id
_entity.type
_entity.pdbx_description
1 polymer ?
#
loop_
_entity_poly.entity_id
_entity_poly.type
_entity_poly.pdbx_seq_one_letter_code
_entity_poly.pdbx_strand_id
1 'polypeptide(L)'
;MKTVPLTWMFSDHGSRFVEMLPSTTAKYVKSQHRQFLCDYSKVVEFIHLYKTKLKITRSEFLWAWLACNTRCLYMELPNFLHCNVKENFTLVPYVDFLNHTLEDHCTISINSQCFSVTTAKSHYGKSEQLFFSYGAHSDKILLCDYGFMLPYGQNRWNDLDISSIILKLLKPHQKLFLQNENYYGDYTITKDSLSFRTEIALATLQEKDNTFIQLGLSKQFKCPERLRKLIDGYSDGNYYKNRSEQLMEKIRRKIKDYYQKQLMVAKQMDSSITTDKVIKSRLNTIKACYLNILLILS
;
A
#
# COMPACT_ATOMS: atom_id res chain seq x y z
N MET A 1 17.23 -1.40 -9.84
CA MET A 1 15.81 -1.44 -10.25
C MET A 1 15.24 -2.84 -10.56
N LYS A 2 16.03 -3.92 -10.64
CA LYS A 2 15.52 -5.28 -11.00
C LYS A 2 14.48 -5.87 -10.02
N THR A 3 14.39 -5.30 -8.82
CA THR A 3 13.49 -5.70 -7.74
C THR A 3 12.10 -5.10 -7.86
N VAL A 4 11.93 -3.95 -8.54
CA VAL A 4 10.62 -3.29 -8.69
C VAL A 4 9.73 -4.19 -9.59
N PRO A 5 8.61 -4.73 -9.10
CA PRO A 5 7.83 -5.70 -9.86
C PRO A 5 7.26 -5.19 -11.19
N LEU A 6 7.06 -3.87 -11.33
CA LEU A 6 6.67 -3.24 -12.59
C LEU A 6 7.63 -3.61 -13.73
N THR A 7 8.94 -3.70 -13.47
CA THR A 7 9.91 -4.03 -14.53
C THR A 7 9.78 -5.46 -15.02
N TRP A 8 9.12 -6.34 -14.26
CA TRP A 8 8.90 -7.73 -14.66
C TRP A 8 7.88 -7.81 -15.79
N MET A 9 6.93 -6.87 -15.86
CA MET A 9 5.93 -6.77 -16.92
C MET A 9 6.55 -6.52 -18.31
N PHE A 10 7.78 -6.01 -18.36
CA PHE A 10 8.49 -5.69 -19.60
C PHE A 10 9.54 -6.74 -20.00
N SER A 11 9.68 -7.82 -19.22
CA SER A 11 10.62 -8.91 -19.51
C SER A 11 9.89 -10.14 -20.02
N ASP A 12 10.56 -10.92 -20.88
CA ASP A 12 10.03 -12.19 -21.39
C ASP A 12 9.61 -13.11 -20.25
N HIS A 13 8.37 -13.61 -20.34
CA HIS A 13 7.72 -14.43 -19.31
C HIS A 13 7.72 -13.82 -17.90
N GLY A 14 7.96 -12.53 -17.73
CA GLY A 14 8.05 -11.89 -16.42
C GLY A 14 6.70 -11.67 -15.74
N SER A 15 5.62 -11.52 -16.52
CA SER A 15 4.25 -11.35 -16.03
C SER A 15 3.80 -12.51 -15.12
N ARG A 16 4.26 -13.75 -15.37
CA ARG A 16 3.93 -14.90 -14.52
C ARG A 16 4.36 -14.70 -13.06
N PHE A 17 5.48 -13.99 -12.82
CA PHE A 17 5.96 -13.70 -11.47
C PHE A 17 5.10 -12.64 -10.78
N VAL A 18 4.51 -11.71 -11.56
CA VAL A 18 3.54 -10.74 -11.02
C VAL A 18 2.25 -11.45 -10.62
N GLU A 19 1.79 -12.44 -11.39
CA GLU A 19 0.62 -13.25 -11.00
C GLU A 19 0.85 -14.10 -9.75
N MET A 20 2.11 -14.41 -9.43
CA MET A 20 2.48 -15.14 -8.22
C MET A 20 2.60 -14.25 -6.98
N LEU A 21 2.58 -12.93 -7.11
CA LEU A 21 2.56 -12.02 -5.95
C LEU A 21 1.22 -12.11 -5.20
N PRO A 22 1.16 -11.70 -3.93
CA PRO A 22 -0.12 -11.51 -3.25
C PRO A 22 -1.07 -10.66 -4.08
N SER A 23 -2.36 -11.03 -4.08
CA SER A 23 -3.34 -10.48 -5.02
C SER A 23 -3.44 -8.95 -5.01
N THR A 24 -3.26 -8.32 -3.85
CA THR A 24 -3.26 -6.86 -3.68
C THR A 24 -2.03 -6.23 -4.32
N THR A 25 -0.85 -6.78 -4.07
CA THR A 25 0.41 -6.38 -4.71
C THR A 25 0.35 -6.56 -6.23
N ALA A 26 -0.12 -7.71 -6.71
CA ALA A 26 -0.26 -7.97 -8.15
C ALA A 26 -1.20 -6.96 -8.83
N LYS A 27 -2.34 -6.63 -8.19
CA LYS A 27 -3.26 -5.60 -8.70
C LYS A 27 -2.63 -4.22 -8.75
N TYR A 28 -1.85 -3.85 -7.73
CA TYR A 28 -1.15 -2.57 -7.68
C TYR A 28 -0.14 -2.45 -8.82
N VAL A 29 0.70 -3.48 -9.03
CA VAL A 29 1.68 -3.54 -10.12
C VAL A 29 1.00 -3.45 -11.49
N LYS A 30 -0.12 -4.16 -11.69
CA LYS A 30 -0.91 -4.05 -12.94
C LYS A 30 -1.47 -2.63 -13.14
N SER A 31 -1.80 -1.93 -12.05
CA SER A 31 -2.22 -0.53 -12.11
C SER A 31 -1.08 0.40 -12.51
N GLN A 32 0.09 0.28 -11.87
CA GLN A 32 1.30 1.01 -12.27
C GLN A 32 1.64 0.76 -13.74
N HIS A 33 1.53 -0.49 -14.21
CA HIS A 33 1.75 -0.83 -15.61
C HIS A 33 0.77 -0.14 -16.57
N ARG A 34 -0.52 -0.10 -16.25
CA ARG A 34 -1.50 0.65 -17.05
C ARG A 34 -1.20 2.15 -17.07
N GLN A 35 -0.85 2.71 -15.92
CA GLN A 35 -0.50 4.13 -15.80
C GLN A 35 0.73 4.45 -16.66
N PHE A 36 1.79 3.65 -16.53
CA PHE A 36 3.00 3.77 -17.35
C PHE A 36 2.69 3.77 -18.85
N LEU A 37 1.87 2.83 -19.33
CA LEU A 37 1.50 2.74 -20.74
C LEU A 37 0.72 3.99 -21.20
N CYS A 38 -0.19 4.49 -20.37
CA CYS A 38 -0.93 5.72 -20.64
C CYS A 38 0.01 6.94 -20.74
N ASP A 39 0.92 7.08 -19.78
CA ASP A 39 1.87 8.20 -19.72
C ASP A 39 2.85 8.15 -20.90
N TYR A 40 3.39 6.98 -21.21
CA TYR A 40 4.27 6.79 -22.36
C TYR A 40 3.58 7.14 -23.67
N SER A 41 2.32 6.72 -23.85
CA SER A 41 1.53 7.04 -25.04
C SER A 41 1.36 8.56 -25.21
N LYS A 42 1.06 9.29 -24.13
CA LYS A 42 0.92 10.75 -24.17
C LYS A 42 2.22 11.44 -24.55
N VAL A 43 3.35 10.97 -24.05
CA VAL A 43 4.67 11.52 -24.41
C VAL A 43 5.00 11.27 -25.87
N VAL A 44 4.73 10.06 -26.38
CA VAL A 44 4.93 9.73 -27.80
C VAL A 44 4.04 10.60 -28.70
N GLU A 45 2.77 10.77 -28.33
CA GLU A 45 1.82 11.63 -29.04
C GLU A 45 2.31 13.08 -29.07
N PHE A 46 2.74 13.62 -27.93
CA PHE A 46 3.30 14.97 -27.83
C PHE A 46 4.53 15.15 -28.74
N ILE A 47 5.50 14.21 -28.68
CA ILE A 47 6.70 14.24 -29.53
C ILE A 47 6.34 14.28 -31.01
N HIS A 48 5.33 13.49 -31.41
CA HIS A 48 4.85 13.42 -32.78
C HIS A 48 4.14 14.71 -33.21
N LEU A 49 3.18 15.20 -32.40
CA LEU A 49 2.38 16.38 -32.67
C LEU A 49 3.25 17.63 -32.88
N TYR A 50 4.25 17.82 -32.03
CA TYR A 50 5.16 18.97 -32.09
C TYR A 50 6.39 18.75 -32.98
N LYS A 51 6.41 17.65 -33.76
CA LYS A 51 7.50 17.29 -34.69
C LYS A 51 8.90 17.45 -34.09
N THR A 52 9.03 17.09 -32.81
CA THR A 52 10.30 17.26 -32.12
C THR A 52 11.35 16.31 -32.69
N LYS A 53 12.64 16.69 -32.68
CA LYS A 53 13.74 15.77 -33.05
C LYS A 53 14.02 14.71 -31.97
N LEU A 54 13.31 14.77 -30.86
CA LEU A 54 13.50 13.91 -29.70
C LEU A 54 13.00 12.50 -30.01
N LYS A 55 13.85 11.50 -29.76
CA LYS A 55 13.48 10.08 -29.80
C LYS A 55 13.66 9.52 -28.41
N ILE A 56 12.56 9.09 -27.80
CA ILE A 56 12.57 8.42 -26.50
C ILE A 56 12.14 6.98 -26.71
N THR A 57 12.99 6.05 -26.33
CA THR A 57 12.65 4.63 -26.26
C THR A 57 11.81 4.34 -25.02
N ARG A 58 11.04 3.26 -25.06
CA ARG A 58 10.28 2.79 -23.90
C ARG A 58 11.17 2.51 -22.69
N SER A 59 12.40 2.05 -22.92
CA SER A 59 13.36 1.77 -21.84
C SER A 59 13.87 3.04 -21.16
N GLU A 60 14.17 4.09 -21.92
CA GLU A 60 14.55 5.40 -21.38
C GLU A 60 13.39 6.03 -20.59
N PHE A 61 12.17 5.94 -21.13
CA PHE A 61 10.99 6.42 -20.42
C PHE A 61 10.73 5.62 -19.14
N LEU A 62 10.88 4.29 -19.17
CA LEU A 62 10.76 3.44 -17.97
C LEU A 62 11.79 3.81 -16.89
N TRP A 63 13.04 4.05 -17.29
CA TRP A 63 14.06 4.51 -16.36
C TRP A 63 13.68 5.85 -15.73
N ALA A 64 13.29 6.85 -16.52
CA ALA A 64 12.90 8.17 -16.02
C ALA A 64 11.64 8.10 -15.13
N TRP A 65 10.64 7.34 -15.55
CA TRP A 65 9.39 7.13 -14.80
C TRP A 65 9.68 6.49 -13.43
N LEU A 66 10.55 5.48 -13.38
CA LEU A 66 10.97 4.86 -12.12
C LEU A 66 11.83 5.80 -11.27
N ALA A 67 12.71 6.60 -11.88
CA ALA A 67 13.50 7.59 -11.14
C ALA A 67 12.59 8.58 -10.40
N CYS A 68 11.59 9.15 -11.07
CA CYS A 68 10.61 10.03 -10.43
C CYS A 68 9.84 9.32 -9.30
N ASN A 69 9.28 8.14 -9.55
CA ASN A 69 8.47 7.44 -8.53
C ASN A 69 9.28 7.01 -7.30
N THR A 70 10.55 6.67 -7.47
CA THR A 70 11.39 6.14 -6.37
C THR A 70 12.15 7.23 -5.60
N ARG A 71 12.21 8.48 -6.10
CA ARG A 71 13.09 9.54 -5.57
C ARG A 71 12.42 10.89 -5.32
N CYS A 72 11.25 11.16 -5.91
CA CYS A 72 10.53 12.38 -5.61
C CYS A 72 10.01 12.36 -4.18
N LEU A 73 9.99 13.54 -3.57
CA LEU A 73 9.30 13.77 -2.31
C LEU A 73 7.95 14.40 -2.62
N TYR A 74 6.92 13.94 -1.91
CA TYR A 74 5.68 14.70 -1.80
C TYR A 74 5.75 15.57 -0.55
N MET A 75 5.57 16.87 -0.72
CA MET A 75 5.48 17.82 0.38
C MET A 75 4.53 18.94 0.02
N GLU A 76 3.63 19.29 0.93
CA GLU A 76 2.86 20.52 0.80
C GLU A 76 3.80 21.72 0.91
N LEU A 77 3.97 22.42 -0.21
CA LEU A 77 4.81 23.61 -0.26
C LEU A 77 4.11 24.77 0.46
N PRO A 78 4.86 25.60 1.20
CA PRO A 78 4.27 26.75 1.88
C PRO A 78 3.53 27.70 0.92
N ASN A 79 2.38 28.21 1.36
CA ASN A 79 1.53 29.10 0.56
C ASN A 79 2.26 30.34 0.01
N PHE A 80 3.31 30.82 0.69
CA PHE A 80 4.08 31.99 0.26
C PHE A 80 4.88 31.77 -1.03
N LEU A 81 5.09 30.51 -1.44
CA LEU A 81 5.74 30.19 -2.71
C LEU A 81 4.78 30.30 -3.91
N HIS A 82 3.47 30.46 -3.67
CA HIS A 82 2.44 30.54 -4.71
C HIS A 82 2.46 29.36 -5.70
N CYS A 83 2.91 28.20 -5.22
CA CYS A 83 2.99 26.97 -6.01
C CYS A 83 1.63 26.29 -6.15
N ASN A 84 1.45 25.57 -7.25
CA ASN A 84 0.32 24.69 -7.46
C ASN A 84 0.56 23.31 -6.80
N VAL A 85 -0.51 22.56 -6.54
CA VAL A 85 -0.42 21.24 -5.89
C VAL A 85 0.42 20.22 -6.68
N LYS A 86 0.61 20.42 -7.99
CA LYS A 86 1.47 19.52 -8.80
C LYS A 86 2.95 19.73 -8.49
N GLU A 87 3.34 20.90 -8.00
CA GLU A 87 4.71 21.21 -7.58
C GLU A 87 5.04 20.60 -6.21
N ASN A 88 4.05 20.10 -5.47
CA ASN A 88 4.29 19.36 -4.23
C ASN A 88 5.07 18.06 -4.46
N PHE A 89 5.17 17.58 -5.70
CA PHE A 89 5.92 16.38 -6.06
C PHE A 89 7.22 16.77 -6.76
N THR A 90 8.34 16.75 -6.02
CA THR A 90 9.61 17.33 -6.47
C THR A 90 10.79 16.39 -6.23
N LEU A 91 11.71 16.30 -7.19
CA LEU A 91 13.03 15.72 -6.97
C LEU A 91 13.89 16.71 -6.18
N VAL A 92 14.40 16.28 -5.03
CA VAL A 92 15.28 17.08 -4.19
C VAL A 92 16.67 16.45 -4.21
N PRO A 93 17.60 17.00 -5.02
CA PRO A 93 18.96 16.46 -5.11
C PRO A 93 19.62 16.39 -3.74
N TYR A 94 20.51 15.41 -3.55
CA TYR A 94 21.20 15.08 -2.30
C TYR A 94 20.32 14.38 -1.27
N VAL A 95 19.09 14.86 -1.06
CA VAL A 95 18.13 14.24 -0.14
C VAL A 95 17.65 12.91 -0.69
N ASP A 96 17.52 12.82 -2.02
CA ASP A 96 17.16 11.61 -2.73
C ASP A 96 18.18 10.47 -2.58
N PHE A 97 19.41 10.73 -2.11
CA PHE A 97 20.39 9.68 -1.76
C PHE A 97 20.20 9.06 -0.38
N LEU A 98 19.45 9.71 0.52
CA LEU A 98 19.22 9.21 1.89
C LEU A 98 18.32 7.99 1.84
N ASN A 99 18.75 6.89 2.46
CA ASN A 99 17.97 5.66 2.50
C ASN A 99 16.84 5.73 3.54
N HIS A 100 15.85 4.86 3.36
CA HIS A 100 14.70 4.75 4.26
C HIS A 100 15.09 4.22 5.65
N THR A 101 14.48 4.80 6.68
CA THR A 101 14.39 4.26 8.04
C THR A 101 12.94 4.35 8.53
N LEU A 102 12.58 3.52 9.51
CA LEU A 102 11.29 3.62 10.20
C LEU A 102 11.25 4.77 11.22
N GLU A 103 12.39 5.32 11.60
CA GLU A 103 12.49 6.38 12.62
C GLU A 103 12.58 7.75 11.98
N ASP A 104 11.88 8.73 12.52
CA ASP A 104 11.97 10.10 12.03
C ASP A 104 13.28 10.75 12.53
N HIS A 105 14.35 10.53 11.76
CA HIS A 105 15.70 11.05 12.05
C HIS A 105 15.96 12.46 11.52
N CYS A 106 15.00 13.05 10.81
CA CYS A 106 15.17 14.34 10.17
C CYS A 106 13.95 15.23 10.38
N THR A 107 14.20 16.53 10.46
CA THR A 107 13.20 17.59 10.36
C THR A 107 13.41 18.32 9.04
N ILE A 108 12.31 18.80 8.46
CA ILE A 108 12.33 19.51 7.19
C ILE A 108 11.82 20.91 7.43
N SER A 109 12.49 21.89 6.83
CA SER A 109 12.04 23.28 6.83
C SER A 109 12.21 23.90 5.44
N ILE A 110 11.25 24.73 5.07
CA ILE A 110 11.24 25.48 3.81
C ILE A 110 11.09 26.95 4.15
N ASN A 111 11.99 27.77 3.63
CA ASN A 111 11.86 29.23 3.65
C ASN A 111 11.96 29.78 2.22
N SER A 112 11.96 31.10 2.07
CA SER A 112 12.03 31.75 0.76
C SER A 112 13.34 31.53 0.00
N GLN A 113 14.38 30.98 0.65
CA GLN A 113 15.73 30.83 0.09
C GLN A 113 16.10 29.36 -0.13
N CYS A 114 15.69 28.45 0.75
CA CYS A 114 16.12 27.06 0.69
C CYS A 114 15.11 26.05 1.27
N PHE A 115 15.29 24.81 0.82
CA PHE A 115 14.80 23.59 1.44
C PHE A 115 15.93 23.03 2.33
N SER A 116 15.64 22.81 3.61
CA SER A 116 16.64 22.32 4.58
C SER A 116 16.18 21.04 5.25
N VAL A 117 17.05 20.03 5.26
CA VAL A 117 16.90 18.80 6.04
C VAL A 117 17.90 18.84 7.17
N THR A 118 17.40 18.86 8.40
CA THR A 118 18.23 18.88 9.61
C THR A 118 18.03 17.59 10.37
N THR A 119 19.08 17.02 10.95
CA THR A 119 18.91 15.82 11.76
C THR A 119 18.15 16.13 13.05
N ALA A 120 17.26 15.21 13.43
CA ALA A 120 16.62 15.16 14.73
C ALA A 120 17.47 14.40 15.78
N LYS A 121 18.53 13.72 15.34
CA LYS A 121 19.47 13.01 16.20
C LYS A 121 20.50 13.99 16.76
N SER A 122 20.78 13.91 18.06
CA SER A 122 21.76 14.78 18.72
C SER A 122 23.20 14.55 18.24
N HIS A 123 23.56 13.32 17.88
CA HIS A 123 24.92 12.95 17.46
C HIS A 123 24.92 11.86 16.38
N TYR A 124 25.75 12.03 15.35
CA TYR A 124 26.15 10.95 14.44
C TYR A 124 27.60 10.57 14.67
N GLY A 125 27.87 9.27 14.67
CA GLY A 125 29.23 8.76 14.63
C GLY A 125 29.89 9.01 13.28
N LYS A 126 31.23 9.04 13.27
CA LYS A 126 31.99 9.03 12.01
C LYS A 126 31.60 7.78 11.19
N SER A 127 31.30 7.98 9.91
CA SER A 127 30.85 6.92 8.99
C SER A 127 29.48 6.31 9.30
N GLU A 128 28.71 6.90 10.21
CA GLU A 128 27.32 6.51 10.41
C GLU A 128 26.48 7.00 9.23
N GLN A 129 25.62 6.13 8.70
CA GLN A 129 24.75 6.47 7.58
C GLN A 129 23.64 7.42 8.04
N LEU A 130 23.41 8.47 7.25
CA LEU A 130 22.25 9.33 7.38
C LEU A 130 21.06 8.66 6.70
N PHE A 131 19.92 8.65 7.38
CA PHE A 131 18.68 8.10 6.87
C PHE A 131 17.57 9.14 6.88
N PHE A 132 16.55 8.89 6.07
CA PHE A 132 15.36 9.71 5.95
C PHE A 132 14.12 8.81 6.01
N SER A 133 13.10 9.22 6.76
CA SER A 133 11.83 8.50 6.77
C SER A 133 11.08 8.82 5.48
N TYR A 134 10.70 7.80 4.72
CA TYR A 134 9.90 7.99 3.49
C TYR A 134 8.40 8.09 3.83
N GLY A 135 8.05 7.98 5.10
CA GLY A 135 6.68 7.90 5.59
C GLY A 135 6.28 6.48 6.04
N ALA A 136 5.04 6.38 6.52
CA ALA A 136 4.43 5.16 7.03
C ALA A 136 4.04 4.19 5.90
N HIS A 137 5.04 3.62 5.23
CA HIS A 137 4.84 2.73 4.08
C HIS A 137 4.97 1.25 4.47
N SER A 138 3.96 0.45 4.11
CA SER A 138 4.06 -1.02 4.17
C SER A 138 5.09 -1.54 3.18
N ASP A 139 5.60 -2.76 3.42
CA ASP A 139 6.55 -3.42 2.52
C ASP A 139 5.98 -3.62 1.10
N LYS A 140 4.65 -3.69 0.96
CA LYS A 140 3.96 -3.68 -0.34
C LYS A 140 4.28 -2.39 -1.11
N ILE A 141 4.15 -1.23 -0.45
CA ILE A 141 4.41 0.08 -1.06
C ILE A 141 5.91 0.27 -1.28
N LEU A 142 6.74 -0.04 -0.28
CA LEU A 142 8.20 0.01 -0.42
C LEU A 142 8.69 -0.85 -1.60
N LEU A 143 8.11 -2.04 -1.81
CA LEU A 143 8.49 -2.91 -2.91
C LEU A 143 8.08 -2.34 -4.27
N CYS A 144 6.82 -1.89 -4.38
CA CYS A 144 6.25 -1.47 -5.65
C CYS A 144 6.71 -0.08 -6.10
N ASP A 145 6.91 0.85 -5.17
CA ASP A 145 7.23 2.23 -5.49
C ASP A 145 8.72 2.56 -5.28
N TYR A 146 9.42 1.83 -4.41
CA TYR A 146 10.83 2.08 -4.10
C TYR A 146 11.77 0.91 -4.43
N GLY A 147 11.23 -0.29 -4.67
CA GLY A 147 11.99 -1.47 -5.09
C GLY A 147 12.70 -2.22 -3.98
N PHE A 148 12.29 -2.09 -2.72
CA PHE A 148 12.85 -2.85 -1.60
C PHE A 148 11.79 -3.20 -0.55
N MET A 149 12.09 -4.12 0.35
CA MET A 149 11.32 -4.37 1.57
C MET A 149 12.26 -4.26 2.76
N LEU A 150 11.73 -3.95 3.93
CA LEU A 150 12.53 -3.99 5.15
C LEU A 150 12.84 -5.43 5.55
N PRO A 151 13.84 -5.65 6.44
CA PRO A 151 14.14 -6.98 6.93
C PRO A 151 12.90 -7.63 7.57
N TYR A 152 12.84 -8.96 7.45
CA TYR A 152 11.67 -9.74 7.86
C TYR A 152 11.20 -9.38 9.27
N GLY A 153 9.94 -8.96 9.37
CA GLY A 153 9.27 -8.63 10.63
C GLY A 153 9.65 -7.31 11.29
N GLN A 154 10.41 -6.44 10.63
CA GLN A 154 10.75 -5.13 11.18
C GLN A 154 9.73 -4.03 10.82
N ASN A 155 9.03 -4.14 9.70
CA ASN A 155 8.11 -3.09 9.24
C ASN A 155 6.79 -3.09 10.02
N ARG A 156 6.67 -2.17 10.99
CA ARG A 156 5.44 -1.95 11.78
C ARG A 156 4.26 -1.39 10.99
N TRP A 157 4.49 -0.87 9.78
CA TRP A 157 3.45 -0.33 8.90
C TRP A 157 2.84 -1.39 7.97
N ASN A 158 3.21 -2.66 8.14
CA ASN A 158 2.62 -3.74 7.37
C ASN A 158 1.15 -3.98 7.75
N ASP A 159 0.30 -3.90 6.72
CA ASP A 159 -1.13 -4.20 6.80
C ASP A 159 -1.53 -5.30 5.82
N LEU A 160 -2.72 -5.86 6.05
CA LEU A 160 -3.37 -6.77 5.13
C LEU A 160 -4.82 -6.35 4.90
N ASP A 161 -5.15 -6.06 3.65
CA ASP A 161 -6.52 -5.84 3.20
C ASP A 161 -7.31 -7.16 3.16
N ILE A 162 -8.35 -7.23 3.99
CA ILE A 162 -9.29 -8.35 4.11
C ILE A 162 -10.69 -8.00 3.58
N SER A 163 -10.82 -6.90 2.84
CA SER A 163 -12.09 -6.37 2.34
C SER A 163 -12.91 -7.42 1.60
N SER A 164 -12.25 -8.16 0.71
CA SER A 164 -12.91 -9.19 -0.10
C SER A 164 -13.56 -10.32 0.71
N ILE A 165 -13.12 -10.56 1.95
CA ILE A 165 -13.66 -11.60 2.82
C ILE A 165 -14.84 -11.03 3.60
N ILE A 166 -14.66 -9.89 4.27
CA ILE A 166 -15.73 -9.22 5.02
C ILE A 166 -16.91 -8.87 4.11
N LEU A 167 -16.65 -8.34 2.90
CA LEU A 167 -17.69 -8.03 1.91
C LEU A 167 -18.48 -9.25 1.44
N LYS A 168 -17.93 -10.47 1.54
CA LYS A 168 -18.68 -11.71 1.24
C LYS A 168 -19.55 -12.16 2.41
N LEU A 169 -19.25 -11.72 3.63
CA LEU A 169 -20.04 -12.01 4.82
C LEU A 169 -21.21 -11.03 5.01
N LEU A 170 -21.04 -9.80 4.53
CA LEU A 170 -22.05 -8.73 4.66
C LEU A 170 -23.28 -8.98 3.78
N LYS A 171 -24.46 -8.77 4.35
CA LYS A 171 -25.75 -8.77 3.66
C LYS A 171 -25.95 -7.48 2.83
N PRO A 172 -26.83 -7.47 1.81
CA PRO A 172 -27.04 -6.28 0.96
C PRO A 172 -27.35 -5.00 1.73
N HIS A 173 -28.26 -5.03 2.72
CA HIS A 173 -28.60 -3.85 3.51
C HIS A 173 -27.44 -3.35 4.40
N GLN A 174 -26.61 -4.26 4.92
CA GLN A 174 -25.41 -3.90 5.68
C GLN A 174 -24.37 -3.22 4.79
N LYS A 175 -24.21 -3.68 3.54
CA LYS A 175 -23.34 -3.00 2.55
C LYS A 175 -23.83 -1.60 2.24
N LEU A 176 -25.13 -1.44 1.99
CA LEU A 176 -25.74 -0.13 1.74
C LEU A 176 -25.56 0.83 2.93
N PHE A 177 -25.77 0.34 4.15
CA PHE A 177 -25.50 1.10 5.36
C PHE A 177 -24.04 1.58 5.42
N LEU A 178 -23.08 0.66 5.28
CA LEU A 178 -21.65 1.00 5.32
C LEU A 178 -21.26 1.98 4.20
N GLN A 179 -21.88 1.89 3.02
CA GLN A 179 -21.65 2.85 1.93
C GLN A 179 -22.15 4.25 2.32
N ASN A 180 -23.33 4.34 2.93
CA ASN A 180 -23.89 5.60 3.35
C ASN A 180 -23.07 6.27 4.47
N GLU A 181 -22.55 5.47 5.40
CA GLU A 181 -21.72 5.94 6.50
C GLU A 181 -20.24 6.12 6.12
N ASN A 182 -19.87 5.94 4.85
CA ASN A 182 -18.48 6.00 4.36
C ASN A 182 -17.52 4.98 4.98
N TYR A 183 -18.04 3.86 5.48
CA TYR A 183 -17.30 2.71 6.02
C TYR A 183 -17.25 1.51 5.06
N TYR A 184 -17.67 1.62 3.80
CA TYR A 184 -17.63 0.50 2.87
C TYR A 184 -16.22 0.23 2.29
N GLY A 185 -15.68 -0.95 2.58
CA GLY A 185 -14.37 -1.39 2.10
C GLY A 185 -13.20 -0.81 2.90
N ASP A 186 -11.99 -1.07 2.42
CA ASP A 186 -10.74 -0.69 3.09
C ASP A 186 -10.64 -1.27 4.52
N TYR A 187 -11.04 -2.53 4.63
CA TYR A 187 -10.94 -3.30 5.86
C TYR A 187 -9.55 -3.91 5.94
N THR A 188 -8.71 -3.36 6.79
CA THR A 188 -7.33 -3.76 6.98
C THR A 188 -7.09 -4.30 8.39
N ILE A 189 -6.08 -5.18 8.50
CA ILE A 189 -5.57 -5.68 9.77
C ILE A 189 -4.06 -5.52 9.81
N THR A 190 -3.54 -5.20 10.98
CA THR A 190 -2.11 -5.28 11.29
C THR A 190 -1.86 -6.52 12.17
N LYS A 191 -0.61 -6.71 12.57
CA LYS A 191 -0.26 -7.74 13.55
C LYS A 191 -0.99 -7.51 14.88
N ASP A 192 -1.07 -6.26 15.31
CA ASP A 192 -1.48 -5.90 16.67
C ASP A 192 -2.93 -5.41 16.75
N SER A 193 -3.51 -4.92 15.65
CA SER A 193 -4.82 -4.27 15.66
C SER A 193 -5.64 -4.45 14.39
N LEU A 194 -6.93 -4.16 14.50
CA LEU A 194 -7.83 -3.97 13.37
C LEU A 194 -7.85 -2.49 13.00
N SER A 195 -8.07 -2.15 11.74
CA SER A 195 -8.46 -0.78 11.43
C SER A 195 -9.86 -0.50 11.97
N PHE A 196 -10.14 0.76 12.30
CA PHE A 196 -11.46 1.16 12.78
C PHE A 196 -12.57 0.81 11.77
N ARG A 197 -12.29 0.90 10.47
CA ARG A 197 -13.21 0.43 9.40
C ARG A 197 -13.54 -1.05 9.54
N THR A 198 -12.55 -1.88 9.84
CA THR A 198 -12.74 -3.32 10.09
C THR A 198 -13.59 -3.55 11.34
N GLU A 199 -13.38 -2.79 12.40
CA GLU A 199 -14.19 -2.88 13.63
C GLU A 199 -15.66 -2.53 13.37
N ILE A 200 -15.94 -1.43 12.67
CA ILE A 200 -17.30 -1.02 12.28
C ILE A 200 -17.96 -2.09 11.41
N ALA A 201 -17.23 -2.67 10.44
CA ALA A 201 -17.78 -3.72 9.59
C ALA A 201 -18.11 -5.00 10.37
N LEU A 202 -17.25 -5.40 11.33
CA LEU A 202 -17.50 -6.54 12.20
C LEU A 202 -18.66 -6.28 13.18
N ALA A 203 -18.79 -5.08 13.73
CA ALA A 203 -19.93 -4.70 14.55
C ALA A 203 -21.23 -4.75 13.75
N THR A 204 -21.22 -4.22 12.52
CA THR A 204 -22.35 -4.24 11.59
C THR A 204 -22.79 -5.67 11.28
N LEU A 205 -21.85 -6.60 11.07
CA LEU A 205 -22.14 -8.02 10.81
C LEU A 205 -22.92 -8.71 11.95
N GLN A 206 -22.83 -8.19 13.18
CA GLN A 206 -23.47 -8.77 14.35
C GLN A 206 -24.90 -8.29 14.56
N GLU A 207 -25.29 -7.18 13.92
CA GLU A 207 -26.62 -6.62 14.04
C GLU A 207 -27.69 -7.38 13.27
N LYS A 208 -28.92 -7.31 13.78
CA LYS A 208 -30.08 -7.97 13.15
C LYS A 208 -30.61 -7.15 11.99
N ASP A 209 -31.12 -7.82 10.97
CA ASP A 209 -31.57 -7.20 9.72
C ASP A 209 -32.65 -6.15 9.94
N ASN A 210 -33.59 -6.40 10.85
CA ASN A 210 -34.70 -5.51 11.18
C ASN A 210 -34.28 -4.22 11.92
N THR A 211 -33.00 -4.06 12.25
CA THR A 211 -32.50 -2.86 12.94
C THR A 211 -31.99 -1.78 12.00
N PHE A 212 -31.82 -2.10 10.72
CA PHE A 212 -31.45 -1.14 9.68
C PHE A 212 -32.72 -0.67 8.98
N ILE A 213 -33.09 0.59 9.21
CA ILE A 213 -34.29 1.19 8.60
C ILE A 213 -33.84 2.31 7.68
N GLN A 214 -34.12 2.15 6.38
CA GLN A 214 -33.94 3.23 5.41
C GLN A 214 -35.10 4.23 5.59
N LEU A 215 -34.79 5.48 5.90
CA LEU A 215 -35.78 6.51 6.18
C LEU A 215 -36.06 7.35 4.93
N GLY A 216 -37.25 7.17 4.34
CA GLY A 216 -37.77 7.98 3.24
C GLY A 216 -36.99 7.86 1.92
N LEU A 217 -37.16 8.88 1.05
CA LEU A 217 -36.39 9.04 -0.20
C LEU A 217 -34.96 9.54 0.04
N SER A 218 -34.66 10.03 1.24
CA SER A 218 -33.30 10.37 1.67
C SER A 218 -32.46 9.11 1.86
N LYS A 219 -31.17 9.17 1.52
CA LYS A 219 -30.20 8.09 1.79
C LYS A 219 -29.91 7.88 3.28
N GLN A 220 -30.73 8.36 4.21
CA GLN A 220 -30.48 8.22 5.64
C GLN A 220 -30.83 6.80 6.12
N PHE A 221 -29.87 6.16 6.78
CA PHE A 221 -30.06 4.86 7.42
C PHE A 221 -30.10 5.03 8.94
N LYS A 222 -31.18 4.57 9.56
CA LYS A 222 -31.23 4.34 11.00
C LYS A 222 -30.58 3.00 11.29
N CYS A 223 -29.71 2.97 12.30
CA CYS A 223 -29.06 1.77 12.81
C CYS A 223 -29.27 1.68 14.34
N PRO A 224 -28.93 0.54 14.97
CA PRO A 224 -28.92 0.41 16.43
C PRO A 224 -28.16 1.54 17.11
N GLU A 225 -28.70 2.07 18.21
CA GLU A 225 -28.08 3.17 18.97
C GLU A 225 -26.65 2.83 19.42
N ARG A 226 -26.40 1.57 19.81
CA ARG A 226 -25.06 1.09 20.17
C ARG A 226 -24.06 1.13 19.01
N LEU A 227 -24.50 0.83 17.78
CA LEU A 227 -23.65 0.88 16.59
C LEU A 227 -23.39 2.34 16.22
N ARG A 228 -24.41 3.21 16.32
CA ARG A 228 -24.27 4.65 16.14
C ARG A 228 -23.26 5.24 17.12
N LYS A 229 -23.39 4.93 18.42
CA LYS A 229 -22.43 5.38 19.45
C LYS A 229 -21.00 4.93 19.16
N LEU A 230 -20.80 3.71 18.64
CA LEU A 230 -19.47 3.26 18.22
C LEU A 230 -18.93 4.08 17.04
N ILE A 231 -19.74 4.27 15.98
CA ILE A 231 -19.36 5.06 14.80
C ILE A 231 -18.99 6.49 15.16
N ASP A 232 -19.76 7.10 16.06
CA ASP A 232 -19.58 8.49 16.48
C ASP A 232 -18.49 8.65 17.56
N GLY A 233 -17.88 7.54 18.03
CA GLY A 233 -16.82 7.57 19.04
C GLY A 233 -17.29 7.74 20.50
N TYR A 234 -18.60 7.64 20.76
CA TYR A 234 -19.19 7.67 22.10
C TYR A 234 -19.15 6.32 22.84
N SER A 235 -18.67 5.26 22.20
CA SER A 235 -18.53 3.92 22.77
C SER A 235 -17.26 3.27 22.26
N ASP A 236 -16.59 2.49 23.10
CA ASP A 236 -15.42 1.68 22.76
C ASP A 236 -15.76 0.36 22.06
N GLY A 237 -17.06 0.08 21.85
CA GLY A 237 -17.50 -1.10 21.12
C GLY A 237 -17.39 -2.41 21.90
N ASN A 238 -17.19 -2.37 23.23
CA ASN A 238 -17.05 -3.57 24.07
C ASN A 238 -18.15 -4.62 23.86
N TYR A 239 -19.39 -4.19 23.58
CA TYR A 239 -20.51 -5.07 23.27
C TYR A 239 -20.22 -6.04 22.10
N TYR A 240 -19.49 -5.58 21.08
CA TYR A 240 -19.19 -6.35 19.87
C TYR A 240 -17.91 -7.19 19.98
N LYS A 241 -17.05 -6.88 20.96
CA LYS A 241 -15.66 -7.33 21.03
C LYS A 241 -15.52 -8.85 20.95
N ASN A 242 -16.15 -9.59 21.86
CA ASN A 242 -16.02 -11.05 21.96
C ASN A 242 -16.39 -11.76 20.64
N ARG A 243 -17.47 -11.34 19.99
CA ARG A 243 -17.93 -11.96 18.74
C ARG A 243 -17.11 -11.49 17.53
N SER A 244 -16.61 -10.25 17.54
CA SER A 244 -15.63 -9.76 16.56
C SER A 244 -14.35 -10.58 16.61
N GLU A 245 -13.82 -10.86 17.81
CA GLU A 245 -12.63 -11.69 18.01
C GLU A 245 -12.83 -13.11 17.46
N GLN A 246 -13.96 -13.76 17.79
CA GLN A 246 -14.29 -15.09 17.26
C GLN A 246 -14.44 -15.13 15.72
N LEU A 247 -15.03 -14.09 15.13
CA LEU A 247 -15.13 -13.96 13.68
C LEU A 247 -13.74 -13.78 13.07
N MET A 248 -12.91 -12.93 13.67
CA MET A 248 -11.56 -12.66 13.21
C MET A 248 -10.64 -13.88 13.32
N GLU A 249 -10.77 -14.71 14.36
CA GLU A 249 -10.01 -15.95 14.46
C GLU A 249 -10.31 -16.90 13.29
N LYS A 250 -11.60 -17.05 12.93
CA LYS A 250 -12.02 -17.85 11.77
C LYS A 250 -11.49 -17.28 10.47
N ILE A 251 -11.54 -15.96 10.30
CA ILE A 251 -11.03 -15.25 9.13
C ILE A 251 -9.50 -15.42 9.03
N ARG A 252 -8.76 -15.16 10.10
CA ARG A 252 -7.29 -15.29 10.18
C ARG A 252 -6.85 -16.70 9.81
N ARG A 253 -7.48 -17.75 10.36
CA ARG A 253 -7.18 -19.14 10.01
C ARG A 253 -7.34 -19.41 8.52
N LYS A 254 -8.48 -19.02 7.93
CA LYS A 254 -8.75 -19.23 6.49
C LYS A 254 -7.74 -18.50 5.60
N ILE A 255 -7.38 -17.27 5.96
CA ILE A 255 -6.39 -16.48 5.23
C ILE A 255 -5.00 -17.10 5.36
N LYS A 256 -4.62 -17.52 6.57
CA LYS A 256 -3.32 -18.15 6.86
C LYS A 256 -3.14 -19.42 6.03
N ASP A 257 -4.14 -20.30 6.00
CA ASP A 257 -4.11 -21.52 5.18
C ASP A 257 -3.93 -21.22 3.69
N TYR A 258 -4.61 -20.18 3.18
CA TYR A 258 -4.48 -19.75 1.79
C TYR A 258 -3.05 -19.30 1.47
N TYR A 259 -2.48 -18.39 2.26
CA TYR A 259 -1.14 -17.85 2.00
C TYR A 259 -0.02 -18.84 2.29
N GLN A 260 -0.19 -19.78 3.23
CA GLN A 260 0.74 -20.88 3.43
C GLN A 260 0.84 -21.77 2.18
N LYS A 261 -0.30 -22.10 1.55
CA LYS A 261 -0.31 -22.84 0.28
C LYS A 261 0.40 -22.08 -0.83
N GLN A 262 0.16 -20.77 -0.97
CA GLN A 262 0.85 -19.95 -1.97
C GLN A 262 2.37 -19.90 -1.74
N LEU A 263 2.80 -19.78 -0.48
CA LEU A 263 4.21 -19.83 -0.12
C LEU A 263 4.87 -21.18 -0.47
N MET A 264 4.16 -22.30 -0.26
CA MET A 264 4.66 -23.63 -0.64
C MET A 264 4.86 -23.75 -2.17
N VAL A 265 3.90 -23.26 -2.96
CA VAL A 265 4.02 -23.22 -4.43
C VAL A 265 5.25 -22.40 -4.85
N ALA A 266 5.45 -21.22 -4.27
CA ALA A 266 6.62 -20.38 -4.57
C ALA A 266 7.95 -21.07 -4.20
N LYS A 267 7.99 -21.84 -3.11
CA LYS A 267 9.18 -22.62 -2.70
C LYS A 267 9.49 -23.78 -3.66
N GLN A 268 8.48 -24.49 -4.15
CA GLN A 268 8.67 -25.62 -5.09
C GLN A 268 9.22 -25.17 -6.45
N MET A 269 8.83 -23.98 -6.92
CA MET A 269 9.36 -23.41 -8.16
C MET A 269 10.83 -22.99 -8.03
N ASP A 270 11.28 -22.56 -6.86
CA ASP A 270 12.67 -22.19 -6.59
C ASP A 270 13.61 -23.41 -6.59
N SER A 271 13.12 -24.57 -6.14
CA SER A 271 13.90 -25.83 -6.16
C SER A 271 14.01 -26.47 -7.55
N SER A 272 13.05 -26.23 -8.44
CA SER A 272 13.01 -26.85 -9.78
C SER A 272 13.70 -26.02 -10.87
N ILE A 273 13.96 -24.73 -10.60
CA ILE A 273 14.52 -23.77 -11.53
C ILE A 273 15.32 -22.78 -10.66
N THR A 274 16.65 -22.71 -10.64
CA THR A 274 17.38 -21.81 -11.54
C THR A 274 18.84 -21.59 -11.09
N THR A 275 19.77 -21.62 -12.05
CA THR A 275 21.06 -20.91 -11.98
C THR A 275 20.94 -19.41 -12.34
N ASP A 276 19.80 -18.99 -12.91
CA ASP A 276 19.48 -17.60 -13.26
C ASP A 276 19.23 -16.72 -12.01
N LYS A 277 20.11 -15.73 -11.82
CA LYS A 277 20.05 -14.78 -10.70
C LYS A 277 18.79 -13.91 -10.68
N VAL A 278 18.21 -13.57 -11.83
CA VAL A 278 17.02 -12.71 -11.94
C VAL A 278 15.78 -13.46 -11.47
N ILE A 279 15.57 -14.67 -11.98
CA ILE A 279 14.43 -15.50 -11.57
C ILE A 279 14.50 -15.80 -10.07
N LYS A 280 15.67 -16.19 -9.56
CA LYS A 280 15.89 -16.40 -8.13
C LYS A 280 15.55 -15.15 -7.29
N SER A 281 15.95 -13.96 -7.75
CA SER A 281 15.61 -12.70 -7.08
C SER A 281 14.09 -12.44 -7.03
N ARG A 282 13.37 -12.74 -8.11
CA ARG A 282 11.90 -12.59 -8.16
C ARG A 282 11.19 -13.56 -7.23
N LEU A 283 11.59 -14.83 -7.25
CA LEU A 283 11.04 -15.85 -6.36
C LEU A 283 11.31 -15.53 -4.89
N ASN A 284 12.51 -15.04 -4.55
CA ASN A 284 12.82 -14.56 -3.21
C ASN A 284 11.92 -13.40 -2.78
N THR A 285 11.68 -12.44 -3.68
CA THR A 285 10.77 -11.32 -3.44
C THR A 285 9.35 -11.82 -3.16
N ILE A 286 8.83 -12.72 -4.00
CA ILE A 286 7.49 -13.31 -3.83
C ILE A 286 7.37 -14.05 -2.48
N LYS A 287 8.36 -14.88 -2.13
CA LYS A 287 8.40 -15.58 -0.84
C LYS A 287 8.40 -14.61 0.34
N ALA A 288 9.19 -13.54 0.27
CA ALA A 288 9.25 -12.52 1.32
C ALA A 288 7.89 -11.81 1.51
N CYS A 289 7.18 -11.48 0.42
CA CYS A 289 5.83 -10.92 0.50
C CYS A 289 4.87 -11.85 1.27
N TYR A 290 4.88 -13.15 0.98
CA TYR A 290 4.02 -14.12 1.67
C TYR A 290 4.41 -14.31 3.14
N LEU A 291 5.70 -14.34 3.45
CA LEU A 291 6.18 -14.44 4.82
C LEU A 291 5.72 -13.23 5.65
N ASN A 292 5.85 -12.01 5.13
CA ASN A 292 5.39 -10.80 5.82
C ASN A 292 3.87 -10.83 6.08
N ILE A 293 3.07 -11.29 5.11
CA ILE A 293 1.63 -11.47 5.30
C ILE A 293 1.33 -12.49 6.41
N LEU A 294 2.07 -13.61 6.44
CA LEU A 294 1.88 -14.63 7.47
C LEU A 294 2.24 -14.13 8.87
N LEU A 295 3.15 -13.17 9.00
CA LEU A 295 3.49 -12.52 10.26
C LEU A 295 2.38 -11.58 10.77
N ILE A 296 1.63 -10.93 9.87
CA ILE A 296 0.44 -10.16 10.24
C ILE A 296 -0.65 -11.08 10.84
N LEU A 297 -0.65 -12.34 10.41
CA LEU A 297 -1.65 -13.36 10.77
C LEU A 297 -1.22 -14.27 11.92
N SER A 298 0.00 -14.14 12.43
CA SER A 298 0.52 -14.90 13.57
C SER A 298 0.08 -14.27 14.88
#